data_AF-A0A945YA90-F1
#
_entry.id   AF-A0A945YA90-F1
#
_cell.length_a   1.000
_cell.length_b   1.000
_cell.length_c   1.000
_cell.angle_alpha   90.00
_cell.angle_beta   90.00
_cell.angle_gamma   90.00
#
_symmetry.space_group_name_H-M   'P 1'
#
loop_
_entity.id
_entity.type
_entity.pdbx_description
1 polymer ?
#
loop_
_entity_poly.entity_id
_entity_poly.type
_entity_poly.pdbx_seq_one_letter_code
_entity_poly.pdbx_strand_id
1 'polypeptide(L)'
;VKAQADAVAIEENSTVNRRQAFMRNMSFVTERMNSLAVDLDRALEKNVPEDAWERYLDGDRGIFARRIVRNRDRISLDAIRSNYEDDLAFREHVDRYLSQFQEALEQAEENEPEDILAAVLLSSDVGKLYMLMAKALGRLN
;
A
#
# COMPACT_ATOMS: atom_id res chain seq x y z
N VAL A 1 8.32 35.90 -25.74
CA VAL A 1 9.59 35.66 -26.49
C VAL A 1 9.73 34.15 -26.69
N LYS A 2 10.28 33.66 -27.81
CA LYS A 2 10.51 32.21 -28.08
C LYS A 2 11.11 31.45 -26.88
N ALA A 3 12.05 32.09 -26.17
CA ALA A 3 12.66 31.58 -24.94
C ALA A 3 11.67 31.29 -23.79
N GLN A 4 10.54 31.98 -23.73
CA GLN A 4 9.52 31.81 -22.70
C GLN A 4 8.59 30.62 -23.02
N ALA A 5 8.33 30.37 -24.31
CA ALA A 5 7.60 29.18 -24.77
C ALA A 5 8.46 27.91 -24.63
N ASP A 6 9.76 28.01 -24.93
CA ASP A 6 10.70 26.91 -24.75
C ASP A 6 10.87 26.54 -23.27
N ALA A 7 10.87 27.53 -22.36
CA ALA A 7 10.94 27.29 -20.91
C ALA A 7 9.70 26.58 -20.35
N VAL A 8 8.49 27.00 -20.76
CA VAL A 8 7.23 26.35 -20.35
C VAL A 8 7.17 24.90 -20.86
N ALA A 9 7.57 24.64 -22.11
CA ALA A 9 7.58 23.30 -22.67
C ALA A 9 8.57 22.36 -21.95
N ILE A 10 9.72 22.87 -21.50
CA ILE A 10 10.69 22.10 -20.70
C ILE A 10 10.10 21.77 -19.32
N GLU A 11 9.44 22.72 -18.68
CA GLU A 11 8.81 22.53 -17.37
C GLU A 11 7.64 21.52 -17.44
N GLU A 12 6.75 21.65 -18.41
CA GLU A 12 5.66 20.69 -18.67
C GLU A 12 6.20 19.28 -18.97
N ASN A 13 7.23 19.15 -19.80
CA ASN A 13 7.81 17.84 -20.09
C ASN A 13 8.50 17.25 -18.84
N SER A 14 9.12 18.10 -18.00
CA SER A 14 9.74 17.65 -16.74
C SER A 14 8.73 17.12 -15.73
N THR A 15 7.55 17.76 -15.61
CA THR A 15 6.47 17.36 -14.71
C THR A 15 5.80 16.08 -15.18
N VAL A 16 5.54 15.94 -16.49
CA VAL A 16 5.01 14.70 -17.08
C VAL A 16 5.98 13.53 -16.85
N ASN A 17 7.27 13.72 -17.08
CA ASN A 17 8.28 12.68 -16.86
C ASN A 17 8.38 12.27 -15.38
N ARG A 18 8.30 13.23 -14.45
CA ARG A 18 8.29 12.96 -13.00
C ARG A 18 7.06 12.16 -12.59
N ARG A 19 5.87 12.55 -13.06
CA ARG A 19 4.61 11.81 -12.81
C ARG A 19 4.67 10.39 -13.39
N GLN A 20 5.21 10.20 -14.59
CA GLN A 20 5.38 8.85 -15.15
C GLN A 20 6.37 7.99 -14.36
N ALA A 21 7.48 8.56 -13.91
CA ALA A 21 8.45 7.86 -13.07
C ALA A 21 7.81 7.44 -11.74
N PHE A 22 7.05 8.35 -11.11
CA PHE A 22 6.26 8.05 -9.92
C PHE A 22 5.27 6.92 -10.17
N MET A 23 4.45 6.98 -11.21
CA MET A 23 3.44 5.94 -11.51
C MET A 23 4.07 4.55 -11.72
N ARG A 24 5.24 4.49 -12.36
CA ARG A 24 6.00 3.23 -12.50
C ARG A 24 6.49 2.70 -11.17
N ASN A 25 7.07 3.56 -10.33
CA ASN A 25 7.51 3.19 -8.99
C ASN A 25 6.34 2.74 -8.11
N MET A 26 5.23 3.46 -8.18
CA MET A 26 4.02 3.20 -7.43
C MET A 26 3.41 1.82 -7.77
N SER A 27 3.44 1.43 -9.04
CA SER A 27 3.07 0.08 -9.47
C SER A 27 3.94 -0.99 -8.81
N PHE A 28 5.27 -0.78 -8.78
CA PHE A 28 6.20 -1.71 -8.14
C PHE A 28 6.00 -1.81 -6.62
N VAL A 29 5.80 -0.68 -5.95
CA VAL A 29 5.50 -0.68 -4.51
C VAL A 29 4.19 -1.41 -4.23
N THR A 30 3.12 -1.09 -4.97
CA THR A 30 1.82 -1.74 -4.80
C THR A 30 1.91 -3.26 -4.97
N GLU A 31 2.68 -3.73 -5.95
CA GLU A 31 2.92 -5.16 -6.14
C GLU A 31 3.65 -5.81 -4.95
N ARG A 32 4.72 -5.16 -4.46
CA ARG A 32 5.43 -5.61 -3.26
C ARG A 32 4.51 -5.66 -2.03
N MET A 33 3.67 -4.65 -1.87
CA MET A 33 2.70 -4.57 -0.79
C MET A 33 1.64 -5.66 -0.90
N ASN A 34 1.15 -5.96 -2.10
CA ASN A 34 0.22 -7.07 -2.32
C ASN A 34 0.86 -8.42 -1.96
N SER A 35 2.14 -8.63 -2.27
CA SER A 35 2.88 -9.81 -1.82
C SER A 35 2.93 -9.90 -0.29
N LEU A 36 3.22 -8.80 0.40
CA LEU A 36 3.22 -8.78 1.88
C LEU A 36 1.82 -9.00 2.46
N ALA A 37 0.77 -8.51 1.78
CA ALA A 37 -0.62 -8.74 2.18
C ALA A 37 -0.99 -10.23 2.15
N VAL A 38 -0.43 -11.02 1.22
CA VAL A 38 -0.59 -12.48 1.17
C VAL A 38 0.02 -13.13 2.41
N ASP A 39 1.23 -12.70 2.79
CA ASP A 39 1.94 -13.27 3.96
C ASP A 39 1.23 -12.91 5.27
N LEU A 40 0.72 -11.67 5.37
CA LEU A 40 -0.12 -11.23 6.49
C LEU A 40 -1.42 -12.02 6.58
N ASP A 41 -2.09 -12.24 5.45
CA ASP A 41 -3.34 -12.98 5.39
C ASP A 41 -3.17 -14.43 5.85
N ARG A 42 -2.08 -15.09 5.43
CA ARG A 42 -1.73 -16.45 5.86
C ARG A 42 -1.43 -16.56 7.36
N ALA A 43 -0.80 -15.53 7.92
CA ALA A 43 -0.50 -15.49 9.35
C ALA A 43 -1.76 -15.25 10.21
N LEU A 44 -2.72 -14.46 9.70
CA LEU A 44 -3.99 -14.17 10.38
C LEU A 44 -5.00 -15.32 10.25
N GLU A 45 -5.09 -15.94 9.08
CA GLU A 45 -6.03 -17.01 8.77
C GLU A 45 -5.29 -18.27 8.28
N LYS A 46 -5.40 -19.37 9.04
CA LYS A 46 -4.70 -20.64 8.70
C LYS A 46 -5.14 -21.27 7.39
N ASN A 47 -6.33 -20.94 6.89
CA ASN A 47 -6.88 -21.49 5.64
C ASN A 47 -7.26 -20.34 4.70
N VAL A 48 -6.34 -20.02 3.79
CA VAL A 48 -6.58 -19.09 2.70
C VAL A 48 -7.53 -19.74 1.68
N PRO A 49 -8.69 -19.12 1.35
CA PRO A 49 -9.62 -19.65 0.37
C PRO A 49 -9.01 -19.82 -1.03
N GLU A 50 -9.38 -20.89 -1.73
CA GLU A 50 -8.89 -21.19 -3.09
C GLU A 50 -9.33 -20.13 -4.11
N ASP A 51 -10.53 -19.56 -3.96
CA ASP A 51 -11.05 -18.49 -4.81
C ASP A 51 -10.23 -17.20 -4.74
N ALA A 52 -9.61 -16.91 -3.58
CA ALA A 52 -8.71 -15.77 -3.43
C ALA A 52 -7.42 -15.97 -4.24
N TRP A 53 -6.91 -17.19 -4.30
CA TRP A 53 -5.73 -17.54 -5.09
C TRP A 53 -6.00 -17.48 -6.58
N GLU A 54 -7.12 -18.05 -7.04
CA GLU A 54 -7.54 -17.98 -8.44
C GLU A 54 -7.62 -16.53 -8.91
N ARG A 55 -8.33 -15.68 -8.16
CA ARG A 55 -8.45 -14.25 -8.48
C ARG A 55 -7.11 -13.52 -8.49
N TYR A 56 -6.23 -13.83 -7.55
CA TYR A 56 -4.89 -13.21 -7.51
C TYR A 56 -4.09 -13.54 -8.77
N LEU A 57 -4.12 -14.81 -9.21
CA LEU A 57 -3.46 -15.27 -10.43
C LEU A 57 -4.09 -14.66 -11.69
N ASP A 58 -5.41 -14.43 -11.68
CA ASP A 58 -6.16 -13.78 -12.76
C ASP A 58 -5.97 -12.24 -12.81
N GLY A 59 -5.12 -11.70 -11.94
CA GLY A 59 -4.70 -10.28 -11.97
C GLY A 59 -5.32 -9.41 -10.89
N ASP A 60 -6.16 -9.95 -10.02
CA ASP A 60 -6.70 -9.23 -8.87
C ASP A 60 -5.70 -9.18 -7.69
N ARG A 61 -4.58 -8.48 -7.90
CA ARG A 61 -3.45 -8.45 -6.96
C ARG A 61 -3.82 -7.91 -5.57
N GLY A 62 -4.84 -7.06 -5.48
CA GLY A 62 -5.33 -6.46 -4.23
C GLY A 62 -6.27 -7.34 -3.40
N ILE A 63 -6.60 -8.56 -3.86
CA ILE A 63 -7.64 -9.39 -3.22
C ILE A 63 -7.35 -9.70 -1.75
N PHE A 64 -6.08 -9.97 -1.40
CA PHE A 64 -5.66 -10.29 -0.04
C PHE A 64 -5.78 -9.10 0.91
N ALA A 65 -5.29 -7.93 0.47
CA ALA A 65 -5.45 -6.70 1.23
C ALA A 65 -6.92 -6.38 1.51
N ARG A 66 -7.79 -6.51 0.49
CA ARG A 66 -9.24 -6.34 0.67
C ARG A 66 -9.85 -7.36 1.60
N ARG A 67 -9.41 -8.62 1.54
CA ARG A 67 -9.96 -9.69 2.37
C ARG A 67 -9.69 -9.42 3.85
N ILE A 68 -8.45 -9.08 4.21
CA ILE A 68 -8.10 -8.72 5.60
C ILE A 68 -8.96 -7.54 6.07
N VAL A 69 -9.05 -6.46 5.28
CA VAL A 69 -9.83 -5.27 5.63
C VAL A 69 -11.32 -5.54 5.76
N ARG A 70 -11.87 -6.44 4.94
CA ARG A 70 -13.29 -6.85 4.99
C ARG A 70 -13.57 -7.80 6.16
N ASN A 71 -12.62 -8.66 6.51
CA ASN A 71 -12.72 -9.61 7.62
C ASN A 71 -12.36 -8.99 8.98
N ARG A 72 -12.07 -7.68 9.05
CA ARG A 72 -11.71 -6.96 10.29
C ARG A 72 -12.72 -7.12 11.45
N ASP A 73 -13.99 -7.36 11.16
CA ASP A 73 -14.98 -7.58 12.22
C ASP A 73 -14.82 -8.97 12.87
N ARG A 74 -14.20 -9.91 12.15
CA ARG A 74 -13.79 -11.24 12.66
C ARG A 74 -12.38 -11.19 13.25
N ILE A 75 -11.49 -10.40 12.65
CA ILE A 75 -10.11 -10.19 13.09
C ILE A 75 -10.07 -8.93 13.96
N SER A 76 -10.32 -9.06 15.27
CA SER A 76 -10.30 -7.90 16.17
C SER A 76 -8.93 -7.20 16.15
N LEU A 77 -8.92 -5.88 16.41
CA LEU A 77 -7.67 -5.12 16.55
C LEU A 77 -6.77 -5.72 17.63
N ASP A 78 -7.37 -6.26 18.70
CA ASP A 78 -6.65 -6.94 19.77
C ASP A 78 -6.01 -8.25 19.29
N ALA A 79 -6.64 -8.98 18.37
CA ALA A 79 -6.05 -10.18 17.78
C ALA A 79 -4.85 -9.85 16.89
N ILE A 80 -4.92 -8.76 16.11
CA ILE A 80 -3.78 -8.27 15.33
C ILE A 80 -2.63 -7.89 16.28
N ARG A 81 -2.94 -7.19 17.39
CA ARG A 81 -1.94 -6.81 18.39
C ARG A 81 -1.31 -8.02 19.06
N SER A 82 -2.11 -8.99 19.52
CA SER A 82 -1.62 -10.22 20.13
C SER A 82 -0.72 -10.99 19.16
N ASN A 83 -1.15 -11.18 17.91
CA ASN A 83 -0.30 -11.83 16.90
C ASN A 83 1.00 -11.05 16.66
N TYR A 84 0.97 -9.72 16.68
CA TYR A 84 2.18 -8.90 16.56
C TYR A 84 3.14 -9.08 17.76
N GLU A 85 2.62 -9.31 18.95
CA GLU A 85 3.39 -9.56 20.17
C GLU A 85 3.94 -10.99 20.23
N ASP A 86 3.17 -11.96 19.75
CA ASP A 86 3.42 -13.39 19.95
C ASP A 86 4.12 -14.09 18.75
N ASP A 87 3.92 -13.58 17.53
CA ASP A 87 4.47 -14.16 16.29
C ASP A 87 5.50 -13.22 15.63
N LEU A 88 6.78 -13.64 15.67
CA LEU A 88 7.90 -12.90 15.08
C LEU A 88 7.76 -12.74 13.57
N ALA A 89 7.32 -13.76 12.84
CA ALA A 89 7.17 -13.69 11.39
C ALA A 89 6.05 -12.71 11.03
N PHE A 90 4.94 -12.74 11.76
CA PHE A 90 3.87 -11.76 11.58
C PHE A 90 4.36 -10.34 11.85
N ARG A 91 5.10 -10.12 12.95
CA ARG A 91 5.71 -8.83 13.27
C ARG A 91 6.58 -8.30 12.13
N GLU A 92 7.47 -9.13 11.60
CA GLU A 92 8.36 -8.76 10.49
C GLU A 92 7.58 -8.37 9.22
N HIS A 93 6.51 -9.11 8.90
CA HIS A 93 5.65 -8.76 7.77
C HIS A 93 4.91 -7.44 8.00
N VAL A 94 4.38 -7.20 9.20
CA VAL A 94 3.68 -5.94 9.53
C VAL A 94 4.65 -4.76 9.48
N ASP A 95 5.81 -4.86 10.11
CA ASP A 95 6.78 -3.75 10.13
C ASP A 95 7.27 -3.40 8.73
N ARG A 96 7.55 -4.41 7.89
CA ARG A 96 7.91 -4.20 6.50
C ARG A 96 6.75 -3.61 5.69
N TYR A 97 5.52 -4.03 5.95
CA TYR A 97 4.34 -3.49 5.27
C TYR A 97 4.17 -2.00 5.59
N LEU A 98 4.28 -1.63 6.87
CA LEU A 98 4.15 -0.26 7.32
C LEU A 98 5.26 0.63 6.77
N SER A 99 6.52 0.18 6.83
CA SER A 99 7.66 0.98 6.34
C SER A 99 7.57 1.21 4.83
N GLN A 100 7.27 0.17 4.05
CA GLN A 100 7.16 0.27 2.59
C GLN A 100 6.02 1.20 2.16
N PHE A 101 4.91 1.21 2.90
CA PHE A 101 3.82 2.15 2.63
C PHE A 101 4.23 3.59 2.95
N GLN A 102 4.88 3.82 4.09
CA GLN A 102 5.34 5.15 4.51
C GLN A 102 6.34 5.72 3.51
N GLU A 103 7.33 4.93 3.08
CA GLU A 103 8.29 5.33 2.05
C GLU A 103 7.60 5.74 0.75
N ALA A 104 6.53 5.05 0.34
CA ALA A 104 5.80 5.41 -0.88
C ALA A 104 4.87 6.62 -0.69
N LEU A 105 4.32 6.80 0.51
CA LEU A 105 3.51 7.97 0.84
C LEU A 105 4.38 9.24 0.84
N GLU A 106 5.54 9.21 1.48
CA GLU A 106 6.52 10.30 1.47
C GLU A 106 6.94 10.64 0.04
N GLN A 107 7.22 9.64 -0.79
CA GLN A 107 7.53 9.86 -2.20
C GLN A 107 6.35 10.45 -2.99
N ALA A 108 5.10 10.14 -2.64
CA ALA A 108 3.93 10.73 -3.29
C ALA A 108 3.81 12.21 -2.94
N GLU A 109 3.97 12.56 -1.67
CA GLU A 109 3.92 13.93 -1.15
C GLU A 109 5.05 14.80 -1.70
N GLU A 110 6.27 14.27 -1.81
CA GLU A 110 7.42 15.01 -2.37
C GLU A 110 7.29 15.31 -3.87
N ASN A 111 6.60 14.46 -4.62
CA ASN A 111 6.58 14.53 -6.09
C ASN A 111 5.35 15.27 -6.66
N GLU A 112 4.33 15.59 -5.85
CA GLU A 112 3.11 16.24 -6.33
C GLU A 112 2.50 17.24 -5.31
N PRO A 113 2.48 18.54 -5.59
CA PRO A 113 1.96 19.57 -4.68
C PRO A 113 0.45 19.51 -4.35
N GLU A 114 -0.33 18.77 -5.14
CA GLU A 114 -1.79 18.69 -5.00
C GLU A 114 -2.26 17.47 -4.19
N ASP A 115 -1.34 16.68 -3.64
CA ASP A 115 -1.58 15.49 -2.80
C ASP A 115 -2.50 14.41 -3.42
N ILE A 116 -2.77 14.47 -4.73
CA ILE A 116 -3.70 13.55 -5.42
C ILE A 116 -3.16 12.13 -5.36
N LEU A 117 -1.87 11.93 -5.62
CA LEU A 117 -1.23 10.61 -5.60
C LEU A 117 -1.19 10.01 -4.19
N ALA A 118 -0.94 10.82 -3.17
CA ALA A 118 -1.03 10.40 -1.78
C ALA A 118 -2.46 9.96 -1.42
N ALA A 119 -3.47 10.73 -1.84
CA ALA A 119 -4.88 10.38 -1.64
C ALA A 119 -5.28 9.09 -2.37
N VAL A 120 -4.81 8.90 -3.62
CA VAL A 120 -5.02 7.65 -4.37
C VAL A 120 -4.41 6.46 -3.62
N LEU A 121 -3.17 6.60 -3.13
CA LEU A 121 -2.50 5.55 -2.37
C LEU A 121 -3.25 5.22 -1.08
N LEU A 122 -3.61 6.22 -0.28
CA LEU A 122 -4.37 6.03 0.96
C LEU A 122 -5.75 5.38 0.73
N SER A 123 -6.41 5.70 -0.39
CA SER A 123 -7.72 5.15 -0.75
C SER A 123 -7.67 3.72 -1.33
N SER A 124 -6.49 3.25 -1.74
CA SER A 124 -6.27 1.92 -2.31
C SER A 124 -6.49 0.80 -1.29
N ASP A 125 -6.57 -0.44 -1.75
CA ASP A 125 -6.73 -1.60 -0.86
C ASP A 125 -5.51 -1.81 0.04
N VAL A 126 -4.31 -1.54 -0.48
CA VAL A 126 -3.08 -1.57 0.32
C VAL A 126 -3.04 -0.43 1.34
N GLY A 127 -3.56 0.75 0.99
CA GLY A 127 -3.72 1.86 1.93
C GLY A 127 -4.69 1.57 3.06
N LYS A 128 -5.84 0.94 2.76
CA LYS A 128 -6.79 0.52 3.78
C LYS A 128 -6.20 -0.52 4.74
N LEU A 129 -5.41 -1.47 4.23
CA LEU A 129 -4.72 -2.44 5.07
C LEU A 129 -3.65 -1.77 5.95
N TYR A 130 -2.89 -0.81 5.40
CA TYR A 130 -1.96 0.01 6.18
C TYR A 130 -2.69 0.68 7.35
N MET A 131 -3.81 1.35 7.08
CA MET A 131 -4.60 2.04 8.12
C MET A 131 -5.11 1.07 9.20
N LEU A 132 -5.55 -0.13 8.81
CA LEU A 132 -5.97 -1.16 9.75
C LEU A 132 -4.83 -1.60 10.68
N MET A 133 -3.67 -1.91 10.11
CA MET A 133 -2.49 -2.35 10.86
C MET A 133 -1.98 -1.26 11.80
N ALA A 134 -1.82 -0.04 11.28
CA ALA A 134 -1.37 1.11 12.08
C ALA A 134 -2.34 1.41 13.23
N LYS A 135 -3.66 1.28 13.01
CA LYS A 135 -4.68 1.41 14.07
C LYS A 135 -4.57 0.30 15.12
N ALA A 136 -4.40 -0.95 14.71
CA ALA A 136 -4.27 -2.07 15.65
C ALA A 136 -3.07 -1.88 16.60
N LEU A 137 -1.97 -1.35 16.06
CA LEU A 137 -0.73 -1.08 16.78
C LEU A 137 -0.72 0.27 17.53
N GLY A 138 -1.81 1.04 17.52
CA GLY A 138 -1.87 2.35 18.19
C GLY A 138 -0.93 3.41 17.59
N ARG A 139 -0.60 3.29 16.30
CA ARG A 139 0.25 4.24 15.56
C ARG A 139 -0.56 5.32 14.84
N LEU A 140 -1.89 5.22 14.84
CA LEU A 140 -2.82 6.25 14.39
C LEU A 140 -3.54 6.80 15.63
N ASN A 141 -3.28 8.06 15.96
CA ASN A 141 -3.96 8.80 17.03
C ASN A 141 -5.04 9.69 16.43
#